data_AF-A0A2W4KPB0-F1
#
_entry.id   AF-A0A2W4KPB0-F1
#
_cell.length_a   1.000
_cell.length_b   1.000
_cell.length_c   1.000
_cell.angle_alpha   90.00
_cell.angle_beta   90.00
_cell.angle_gamma   90.00
#
_symmetry.space_group_name_H-M   'P 1'
#
loop_
_entity.id
_entity.type
_entity.pdbx_description
1 polymer ?
#
loop_
_entity_poly.entity_id
_entity_poly.type
_entity_poly.pdbx_seq_one_letter_code
_entity_poly.pdbx_strand_id
1 'polypeptide(L)'
;MRNFLACALLMLSTPAGAYVFIENYADWQQMSREMKAFYVVGVWDRGANLSPVDAGPYDEALHEGFKMCALVIGLNADTLIRAVDTYYQDRADERNQPPFIVLTKAMIRECEPQINQARRQRGLKPLNLRR
;
A
#
# COMPACT_ATOMS: atom_id res chain seq x y z
N MET A 1 -16.40 -39.97 44.28
CA MET A 1 -16.44 -40.14 42.80
C MET A 1 -16.94 -38.82 42.24
N ARG A 2 -16.06 -37.82 42.03
CA ARG A 2 -15.21 -37.61 40.84
C ARG A 2 -16.05 -37.64 39.56
N ASN A 3 -16.42 -36.47 39.06
CA ASN A 3 -16.60 -36.13 37.64
C ASN A 3 -16.64 -34.60 37.50
N PHE A 4 -15.44 -34.03 37.56
CA PHE A 4 -15.13 -32.69 37.10
C PHE A 4 -14.97 -32.71 35.56
N LEU A 5 -15.19 -31.55 34.93
CA LEU A 5 -14.51 -31.09 33.72
C LEU A 5 -14.76 -31.88 32.42
N ALA A 6 -15.79 -31.51 31.64
CA ALA A 6 -15.92 -32.00 30.26
C ALA A 6 -16.64 -31.08 29.26
N CYS A 7 -16.67 -29.75 29.44
CA CYS A 7 -17.40 -28.87 28.51
C CYS A 7 -16.75 -27.52 28.16
N ALA A 8 -15.44 -27.34 28.36
CA ALA A 8 -14.76 -26.06 28.10
C ALA A 8 -13.73 -26.07 26.95
N LEU A 9 -13.69 -27.10 26.11
CA LEU A 9 -12.60 -27.30 25.11
C LEU A 9 -13.01 -27.16 23.64
N LEU A 10 -14.26 -26.76 23.32
CA LEU A 10 -14.74 -26.65 21.92
C LEU A 10 -14.79 -25.22 21.36
N MET A 11 -14.36 -24.20 22.10
CA MET A 11 -14.40 -22.80 21.65
C MET A 11 -13.13 -22.32 20.91
N LEU A 12 -12.12 -23.18 20.70
CA LEU A 12 -10.83 -22.79 20.12
C LEU A 12 -10.63 -23.21 18.65
N SER A 13 -11.70 -23.61 17.96
CA SER A 13 -11.66 -23.80 16.51
C SER A 13 -12.12 -22.53 15.78
N THR A 14 -11.50 -21.38 16.05
CA THR A 14 -11.42 -20.42 14.96
C THR A 14 -10.50 -21.09 13.95
N PRO A 15 -10.92 -21.30 12.68
CA PRO A 15 -9.93 -21.63 11.67
C PRO A 15 -8.88 -20.54 11.79
N ALA A 16 -7.63 -20.94 12.06
CA ALA A 16 -6.50 -20.06 11.85
C ALA A 16 -6.65 -19.64 10.39
N GLY A 17 -7.27 -18.48 10.18
CA GLY A 17 -7.43 -17.92 8.85
C GLY A 17 -6.03 -17.95 8.30
N ALA A 18 -5.84 -18.71 7.23
CA ALA A 18 -4.60 -18.68 6.48
C ALA A 18 -4.22 -17.20 6.38
N TYR A 19 -2.95 -16.87 6.57
CA TYR A 19 -2.47 -15.52 6.28
C TYR A 19 -2.70 -15.29 4.78
N VAL A 20 -3.92 -14.90 4.42
CA VAL A 20 -4.34 -14.72 3.04
C VAL A 20 -3.67 -13.43 2.62
N PHE A 21 -2.63 -13.56 1.81
CA PHE A 21 -2.09 -12.42 1.10
C PHE A 21 -3.24 -11.76 0.35
N ILE A 22 -3.33 -10.43 0.41
CA ILE A 22 -4.36 -9.71 -0.35
C ILE A 22 -3.88 -9.65 -1.79
N GLU A 23 -4.44 -10.47 -2.67
CA GLU A 23 -3.90 -10.72 -4.00
C GLU A 23 -4.52 -9.85 -5.08
N ASN A 24 -5.74 -9.34 -4.85
CA ASN A 24 -6.51 -8.65 -5.89
C ASN A 24 -7.60 -7.73 -5.31
N TYR A 25 -8.39 -7.13 -6.21
CA TYR A 25 -9.52 -6.27 -5.87
C TYR A 25 -10.61 -6.97 -5.04
N ALA A 26 -10.93 -8.23 -5.33
CA ALA A 26 -11.98 -8.96 -4.61
C ALA A 26 -11.59 -9.20 -3.15
N ASP A 27 -10.32 -9.51 -2.89
CA ASP A 27 -9.80 -9.63 -1.52
C ASP A 27 -9.81 -8.26 -0.82
N TRP A 28 -9.37 -7.23 -1.53
CA TRP A 28 -9.38 -5.85 -1.02
C TRP A 28 -10.77 -5.38 -0.60
N GLN A 29 -11.82 -5.70 -1.37
CA GLN A 29 -13.20 -5.33 -1.03
C GLN A 29 -13.74 -6.04 0.21
N GLN A 30 -13.20 -7.21 0.57
CA GLN A 30 -13.61 -7.94 1.77
C GLN A 30 -12.96 -7.40 3.05
N MET A 31 -11.89 -6.61 2.93
CA MET A 31 -11.21 -6.02 4.07
C MET A 31 -12.08 -4.96 4.76
N SER A 32 -12.09 -4.99 6.09
CA SER A 32 -12.64 -3.87 6.85
C SER A 32 -11.82 -2.60 6.60
N ARG A 33 -12.41 -1.42 6.82
CA ARG A 33 -11.68 -0.14 6.67
C ARG A 33 -10.43 -0.11 7.54
N GLU A 34 -10.48 -0.65 8.76
CA GLU A 34 -9.34 -0.72 9.66
C GLU A 34 -8.22 -1.61 9.11
N MET A 35 -8.55 -2.80 8.58
CA MET A 35 -7.57 -3.67 7.92
C MET A 35 -6.93 -2.98 6.72
N LYS A 36 -7.74 -2.29 5.90
CA LYS A 36 -7.23 -1.50 4.76
C LYS A 36 -6.25 -0.42 5.24
N ALA A 37 -6.59 0.29 6.31
CA ALA A 37 -5.75 1.34 6.88
C ALA A 37 -4.38 0.81 7.32
N PHE A 38 -4.35 -0.29 8.10
CA PHE A 38 -3.09 -0.91 8.52
C PHE A 38 -2.27 -1.41 7.32
N TYR A 39 -2.93 -2.04 6.35
CA TYR A 39 -2.27 -2.55 5.15
C TYR A 39 -1.60 -1.42 4.35
N VAL A 40 -2.33 -0.35 4.01
CA VAL A 40 -1.79 0.71 3.16
C VAL A 40 -0.72 1.54 3.86
N VAL A 41 -0.83 1.74 5.17
CA VAL A 41 0.22 2.41 5.96
C VAL A 41 1.49 1.55 5.96
N GLY A 42 1.38 0.23 6.14
CA GLY A 42 2.54 -0.67 6.08
C GLY A 42 3.21 -0.70 4.70
N VAL A 43 2.43 -0.74 3.63
CA VAL A 43 2.95 -0.66 2.26
C VAL A 43 3.62 0.69 2.01
N TRP A 44 2.99 1.79 2.42
CA TRP A 44 3.52 3.14 2.27
C TRP A 44 4.83 3.30 3.04
N ASP A 45 4.90 2.85 4.30
CA ASP A 45 6.11 2.97 5.12
C ASP A 45 7.29 2.23 4.47
N ARG A 46 7.04 1.01 3.98
CA ARG A 46 8.04 0.28 3.20
C ARG A 46 8.45 1.03 1.93
N GLY A 47 7.50 1.54 1.16
CA GLY A 47 7.77 2.17 -0.15
C GLY A 47 8.39 3.57 -0.06
N ALA A 48 8.02 4.37 0.94
CA ALA A 48 8.46 5.76 1.07
C ALA A 48 9.65 5.92 2.03
N ASN A 49 9.73 5.11 3.09
CA ASN A 49 10.72 5.30 4.14
C ASN A 49 11.88 4.31 4.10
N LEU A 50 11.70 3.14 3.49
CA LEU A 50 12.74 2.11 3.43
C LEU A 50 13.54 2.19 2.12
N SER A 51 14.51 3.10 2.06
CA SER A 51 15.47 3.16 0.95
C SER A 51 16.58 2.12 1.18
N PRO A 52 16.91 1.25 0.21
CA PRO A 52 18.10 0.40 0.27
C PRO A 52 19.36 1.24 0.49
N VAL A 53 20.35 0.67 1.18
CA VAL A 53 21.65 1.32 1.46
C VAL A 53 22.40 1.66 0.16
N ASP A 54 22.17 0.87 -0.90
CA ASP A 54 22.78 1.04 -2.22
C ASP A 54 21.75 1.51 -3.27
N ALA A 55 20.75 2.28 -2.85
CA ALA A 55 19.73 2.82 -3.76
C ALA A 55 20.39 3.71 -4.84
N GLY A 56 19.99 3.52 -6.09
CA GLY A 56 20.45 4.39 -7.17
C GLY A 56 19.83 5.79 -7.06
N PRO A 57 20.38 6.79 -7.79
CA PRO A 57 19.89 8.18 -7.69
C PRO A 57 18.42 8.34 -8.13
N TYR A 58 17.90 7.42 -8.96
CA TYR A 58 16.50 7.40 -9.34
C TYR A 58 15.58 6.94 -8.20
N ASP A 59 16.01 5.97 -7.40
CA ASP A 59 15.27 5.47 -6.26
C ASP A 59 15.29 6.52 -5.14
N GLU A 60 16.44 7.11 -4.85
CA GLU A 60 16.54 8.22 -3.89
C GLU A 60 15.58 9.38 -4.25
N ALA A 61 15.51 9.74 -5.54
CA ALA A 61 14.60 10.77 -6.02
C ALA A 61 13.13 10.36 -5.89
N LEU A 62 12.80 9.08 -6.07
CA LEU A 62 11.46 8.55 -5.85
C LEU A 62 11.08 8.66 -4.36
N HIS A 63 11.95 8.21 -3.46
CA HIS A 63 11.73 8.26 -2.02
C HIS A 63 11.59 9.70 -1.50
N GLU A 64 12.45 10.62 -1.95
CA GLU A 64 12.32 12.05 -1.62
C GLU A 64 11.02 12.64 -2.18
N GLY A 65 10.68 12.32 -3.43
CA GLY A 65 9.44 12.73 -4.07
C GLY A 65 8.20 12.28 -3.28
N PHE A 66 8.19 11.04 -2.81
CA PHE A 66 7.12 10.51 -1.94
C PHE A 66 7.03 11.24 -0.60
N LYS A 67 8.16 11.52 0.07
CA LYS A 67 8.16 12.27 1.33
C LYS A 67 7.61 13.68 1.15
N MET A 68 8.04 14.39 0.10
CA MET A 68 7.52 15.72 -0.23
C MET A 68 6.03 15.69 -0.56
N CYS A 69 5.62 14.74 -1.40
CA CYS A 69 4.22 14.56 -1.79
C CYS A 69 3.32 14.30 -0.57
N ALA A 70 3.76 13.44 0.35
CA ALA A 70 3.00 13.11 1.55
C ALA A 70 2.69 14.34 2.42
N LEU A 71 3.63 15.28 2.52
CA LEU A 71 3.43 16.55 3.21
C LEU A 71 2.43 17.44 2.47
N VAL A 72 2.55 17.53 1.13
CA VAL A 72 1.68 18.38 0.30
C VAL A 72 0.23 17.93 0.34
N ILE A 73 -0.04 16.63 0.24
CA ILE A 73 -1.41 16.09 0.17
C ILE A 73 -2.01 15.78 1.54
N GLY A 74 -1.29 16.08 2.63
CA GLY A 74 -1.74 15.73 3.99
C GLY A 74 -1.99 14.24 4.14
N LEU A 75 -1.02 13.42 3.71
CA LEU A 75 -1.19 11.98 3.59
C LEU A 75 -1.63 11.34 4.91
N ASN A 76 -2.65 10.51 4.81
CA ASN A 76 -3.15 9.68 5.88
C ASN A 76 -3.72 8.38 5.30
N ALA A 77 -4.15 7.46 6.18
CA ALA A 77 -4.70 6.18 5.77
C ALA A 77 -5.89 6.32 4.80
N ASP A 78 -6.79 7.28 5.01
CA ASP A 78 -7.94 7.47 4.12
C ASP A 78 -7.53 7.91 2.72
N THR A 79 -6.53 8.78 2.61
CA THR A 79 -5.98 9.17 1.30
C THR A 79 -5.38 7.97 0.57
N LEU A 80 -4.63 7.11 1.26
CA LEU A 80 -4.05 5.90 0.68
C LEU A 80 -5.12 4.86 0.28
N ILE A 81 -6.14 4.66 1.11
CA ILE A 81 -7.28 3.78 0.79
C ILE A 81 -8.00 4.28 -0.46
N ARG A 82 -8.31 5.58 -0.52
CA ARG A 82 -8.93 6.19 -1.71
C ARG A 82 -8.07 6.01 -2.95
N ALA A 83 -6.75 6.16 -2.86
CA ALA A 83 -5.87 5.96 -4.00
C ALA A 83 -6.00 4.54 -4.59
N VAL A 84 -6.10 3.51 -3.74
CA VAL A 84 -6.32 2.12 -4.16
C VAL A 84 -7.72 1.93 -4.76
N ASP A 85 -8.75 2.41 -4.07
CA ASP A 85 -10.14 2.27 -4.51
C ASP A 85 -10.36 2.97 -5.87
N THR A 86 -9.91 4.21 -6.03
CA THR A 86 -9.98 4.96 -7.29
C THR A 86 -9.21 4.25 -8.40
N TYR A 87 -8.02 3.72 -8.13
CA TYR A 87 -7.24 3.02 -9.15
C TYR A 87 -8.00 1.80 -9.69
N TYR A 88 -8.57 0.96 -8.83
CA TYR A 88 -9.36 -0.20 -9.26
C TYR A 88 -10.69 0.16 -9.94
N GLN A 89 -11.25 1.32 -9.62
CA GLN A 89 -12.43 1.87 -10.31
C GLN A 89 -12.07 2.29 -11.73
N ASP A 90 -10.97 3.02 -11.90
CA ASP A 90 -10.52 3.57 -13.18
C ASP A 90 -9.85 2.51 -14.08
N ARG A 91 -9.29 1.44 -13.49
CA ARG A 91 -8.53 0.38 -14.18
C ARG A 91 -9.14 -0.99 -13.92
N ALA A 92 -10.33 -1.21 -14.48
CA ALA A 92 -11.05 -2.47 -14.33
C ALA A 92 -10.26 -3.68 -14.87
N ASP A 93 -9.42 -3.47 -15.88
CA ASP A 93 -8.52 -4.46 -16.49
C ASP A 93 -7.35 -4.87 -15.57
N GLU A 94 -7.01 -4.04 -14.57
CA GLU A 94 -5.93 -4.29 -13.61
C GLU A 94 -6.44 -4.82 -12.26
N ARG A 95 -7.71 -5.22 -12.14
CA ARG A 95 -8.30 -5.70 -10.87
C ARG A 95 -7.70 -7.00 -10.33
N ASN A 96 -6.92 -7.72 -11.14
CA ASN A 96 -6.16 -8.90 -10.73
C ASN A 96 -4.81 -8.55 -10.07
N GLN A 97 -4.40 -7.28 -10.07
CA GLN A 97 -3.15 -6.86 -9.46
C GLN A 97 -3.29 -6.83 -7.93
N PRO A 98 -2.22 -7.15 -7.18
CA PRO A 98 -2.22 -6.98 -5.73
C PRO A 98 -2.34 -5.50 -5.30
N PRO A 99 -3.04 -5.20 -4.18
CA PRO A 99 -3.21 -3.82 -3.72
C PRO A 99 -1.91 -3.06 -3.44
N PHE A 100 -0.82 -3.74 -3.06
CA PHE A 100 0.46 -3.04 -2.87
C PHE A 100 1.05 -2.50 -4.18
N ILE A 101 0.89 -3.24 -5.30
CA ILE A 101 1.30 -2.78 -6.63
C ILE A 101 0.41 -1.62 -7.06
N VAL A 102 -0.90 -1.78 -6.85
CA VAL A 102 -1.91 -0.77 -7.19
C VAL A 102 -1.65 0.53 -6.42
N LEU A 103 -1.44 0.45 -5.11
CA LEU A 103 -1.09 1.61 -4.29
C LEU A 103 0.19 2.28 -4.78
N THR A 104 1.24 1.50 -5.04
CA THR A 104 2.50 2.04 -5.55
C THR A 104 2.29 2.79 -6.87
N LYS A 105 1.57 2.20 -7.84
CA LYS A 105 1.28 2.85 -9.12
C LYS A 105 0.42 4.11 -8.95
N ALA A 106 -0.61 4.05 -8.10
CA ALA A 106 -1.49 5.18 -7.82
C ALA A 106 -0.68 6.35 -7.23
N MET A 107 0.15 6.07 -6.23
CA MET A 107 0.97 7.09 -5.58
C MET A 107 2.10 7.63 -6.46
N ILE A 108 2.68 6.81 -7.35
CA ILE A 108 3.65 7.31 -8.35
C ILE A 108 3.00 8.34 -9.29
N ARG A 109 1.73 8.12 -9.68
CA ARG A 109 0.97 9.09 -10.49
C ARG A 109 0.62 10.35 -9.71
N GLU A 110 0.08 10.18 -8.50
CA GLU A 110 -0.29 11.31 -7.63
C GLU A 110 0.92 12.19 -7.30
N CYS A 111 2.06 11.58 -7.01
CA CYS A 111 3.28 12.25 -6.59
C CYS A 111 4.23 12.60 -7.75
N GLU A 112 3.83 12.40 -9.00
CA GLU A 112 4.67 12.68 -10.18
C GLU A 112 5.32 14.07 -10.14
N PRO A 113 4.61 15.16 -9.77
CA PRO A 113 5.22 16.50 -9.71
C PRO A 113 6.40 16.59 -8.74
N GLN A 114 6.26 16.02 -7.53
CA GLN A 114 7.29 16.06 -6.49
C GLN A 114 8.44 15.09 -6.81
N ILE A 115 8.15 13.91 -7.36
CA ILE A 115 9.19 12.99 -7.85
C ILE A 115 9.99 13.67 -8.95
N ASN A 116 9.33 14.36 -9.88
CA ASN A 116 10.02 15.10 -10.94
C ASN A 116 10.82 16.29 -10.41
N GLN A 117 10.38 16.92 -9.32
CA GLN A 117 11.19 17.93 -8.64
C GLN A 117 12.47 17.34 -8.06
N ALA A 118 12.37 16.24 -7.31
CA ALA A 118 13.54 15.55 -6.73
C ALA A 118 14.50 15.02 -7.79
N ARG A 119 13.98 14.52 -8.93
CA ARG A 119 14.78 14.09 -10.09
C ARG A 119 15.54 15.26 -10.71
N ARG A 120 14.88 16.40 -10.93
CA ARG A 120 15.54 17.60 -11.50
C ARG A 120 16.66 18.13 -10.62
N GLN A 121 16.49 18.12 -9.30
CA GLN A 121 17.53 18.55 -8.35
C GLN A 121 18.81 17.69 -8.44
N ARG A 122 18.69 16.46 -8.95
CA ARG A 122 19.80 15.51 -9.17
C ARG A 122 20.28 15.45 -10.63
N GLY A 123 19.76 16.31 -11.52
CA GLY A 123 20.09 16.27 -12.95
C GLY A 123 19.52 15.05 -13.69
N LEU A 124 18.50 14.39 -13.14
CA LEU A 124 17.86 13.21 -13.73
C LEU A 124 16.73 13.59 -14.68
N LYS A 125 16.47 12.73 -15.67
CA LYS A 125 15.33 12.87 -16.58
C LYS A 125 14.01 12.71 -15.82
N PRO A 126 12.97 13.51 -16.09
CA PRO A 126 11.67 13.37 -15.44
C PRO A 126 10.99 12.04 -15.78
N LEU A 127 10.17 11.55 -14.85
CA LEU A 127 9.07 10.62 -15.14
C LEU A 127 8.08 11.30 -16.09
N ASN A 128 7.53 10.50 -16.99
CA ASN A 128 6.44 10.91 -17.87
C ASN A 128 5.44 9.75 -17.92
N LEU A 129 4.50 9.76 -16.98
CA LEU A 129 3.50 8.69 -16.83
C LEU A 129 2.30 8.88 -17.75
N ARG A 130 2.22 10.02 -18.45
CA ARG A 130 1.25 10.29 -19.51
C ARG A 130 1.65 9.56 -20.78
N ARG A 131 1.49 8.24 -20.78
CA ARG A 131 1.35 7.39 -21.97
C ARG A 131 0.25 6.38 -21.75
#